data_AF-A0A6I8M854-F1
#
_entry.id   AF-A0A6I8M854-F1
#
_cell.length_a   1.000
_cell.length_b   1.000
_cell.length_c   1.000
_cell.angle_alpha   90.00
_cell.angle_beta   90.00
_cell.angle_gamma   90.00
#
_symmetry.space_group_name_H-M   'P 1'
#
loop_
_entity.id
_entity.type
_entity.pdbx_description
1 polymer ?
#
loop_
_entity_poly.entity_id
_entity_poly.type
_entity_poly.pdbx_seq_one_letter_code
_entity_poly.pdbx_strand_id
1 'polypeptide(L)' 'MPGHEVTDRIADLIDEEHRLRTGALHHGGLTPAERLRLKDLERQLDEAVDLLHRRQALSAFDDD' A
#
# COMPACT_ATOMS: atom_id res chain seq x y z
N MET A 1 -17.30 10.56 -0.36
CA MET A 1 -17.51 9.26 -1.04
C MET A 1 -16.44 8.30 -0.51
N PRO A 2 -16.79 7.32 0.34
CA PRO A 2 -15.83 6.50 1.10
C PRO A 2 -15.00 5.51 0.24
N GLY A 3 -15.21 5.50 -1.09
CA GLY A 3 -14.44 4.67 -2.03
C GLY A 3 -13.03 5.23 -2.32
N HIS A 4 -12.90 6.56 -2.43
CA HIS A 4 -11.63 7.19 -2.79
C HIS A 4 -10.59 7.13 -1.67
N GLU A 5 -11.01 7.17 -0.41
CA GLU A 5 -10.08 7.23 0.73
C GLU A 5 -9.15 6.01 0.84
N VAL A 6 -9.61 4.83 0.40
CA VAL A 6 -8.76 3.62 0.41
C VAL A 6 -7.76 3.66 -0.74
N THR A 7 -8.20 4.07 -1.93
CA THR A 7 -7.32 4.18 -3.11
C THR A 7 -6.26 5.26 -2.93
N ASP A 8 -6.65 6.42 -2.39
CA ASP A 8 -5.73 7.52 -2.09
C ASP A 8 -4.70 7.07 -1.05
N ARG A 9 -5.13 6.33 -0.01
CA ARG A 9 -4.22 5.76 0.99
C ARG A 9 -3.25 4.74 0.39
N ILE A 10 -3.69 3.90 -0.54
CA ILE A 10 -2.81 2.95 -1.27
C ILE A 10 -1.77 3.72 -2.08
N ALA A 11 -2.18 4.79 -2.78
CA ALA A 11 -1.27 5.62 -3.56
C ALA A 11 -0.20 6.28 -2.67
N ASP A 12 -0.60 6.84 -1.52
CA ASP A 12 0.32 7.43 -0.54
C ASP A 12 1.33 6.40 0.01
N LEU A 13 0.87 5.17 0.27
CA LEU A 13 1.74 4.08 0.76
C LEU A 13 2.78 3.66 -0.30
N ILE A 14 2.38 3.58 -1.58
CA ILE A 14 3.28 3.26 -2.70
C ILE A 14 4.30 4.38 -2.90
N ASP A 15 3.87 5.64 -2.83
CA ASP A 15 4.77 6.79 -2.96
C ASP A 15 5.82 6.83 -1.86
N GLU A 16 5.45 6.50 -0.63
CA GLU A 16 6.39 6.38 0.48
C GLU A 16 7.36 5.20 0.30
N GLU A 17 6.90 4.05 -0.23
CA GLU A 17 7.78 2.93 -0.58
C GLU A 17 8.82 3.36 -1.62
N HIS A 18 8.38 4.05 -2.68
CA HIS A 18 9.28 4.58 -3.71
C HIS A 18 10.30 5.55 -3.13
N ARG A 19 9.89 6.46 -2.23
CA ARG A 19 10.82 7.38 -1.56
C ARG A 19 11.87 6.65 -0.73
N LEU A 20 11.45 5.67 0.07
CA LEU A 20 12.36 4.81 0.84
C LEU A 20 13.32 4.04 -0.05
N ARG A 21 12.82 3.47 -1.15
CA ARG A 21 13.63 2.68 -2.08
C ARG A 21 14.60 3.56 -2.88
N THR A 22 14.22 4.76 -3.26
CA THR A 22 15.11 5.75 -3.90
C THR A 22 16.15 6.26 -2.90
N GLY A 23 15.78 6.57 -1.66
CA GLY A 23 16.72 6.90 -0.58
C GLY A 23 17.76 5.79 -0.38
N ALA A 24 17.29 4.54 -0.29
CA ALA A 24 18.11 3.33 -0.26
C ALA A 24 19.16 3.27 -1.37
N LEU A 25 18.80 3.59 -2.61
CA LEU A 25 19.74 3.65 -3.72
C LEU A 25 20.85 4.68 -3.51
N HIS A 26 20.57 5.82 -2.87
CA HIS A 26 21.56 6.88 -2.63
C HIS A 26 22.65 6.51 -1.60
N HIS A 27 22.31 5.71 -0.58
CA HIS A 27 23.27 5.28 0.45
C HIS A 27 23.72 3.82 0.33
N GLY A 28 23.50 3.19 -0.83
CA GLY A 28 24.06 1.87 -1.16
C GLY A 28 23.24 0.66 -0.68
N GLY A 29 21.97 0.87 -0.36
CA GLY A 29 21.01 -0.18 0.00
C GLY A 29 20.06 0.22 1.13
N LEU A 30 19.09 -0.65 1.39
CA LEU A 30 18.16 -0.53 2.51
C LEU A 30 18.85 -0.93 3.82
N THR A 31 18.89 0.00 4.77
CA THR A 31 19.28 -0.25 6.15
C THR A 31 18.27 -1.19 6.84
N PRO A 32 18.65 -1.84 7.96
CA PRO A 32 17.73 -2.70 8.70
C PRO A 32 16.45 -1.98 9.15
N ALA A 33 16.55 -0.69 9.50
CA ALA A 33 15.41 0.13 9.89
C ALA A 33 14.47 0.40 8.71
N GLU A 34 15.02 0.71 7.54
CA GLU A 34 14.22 0.93 6.32
C GLU A 34 13.58 -0.37 5.84
N ARG A 35 14.26 -1.51 5.95
CA ARG A 35 13.66 -2.83 5.66
C ARG A 35 12.46 -3.11 6.57
N LEU A 36 12.56 -2.74 7.84
CA LEU A 36 11.45 -2.89 8.78
C LEU A 36 10.27 -1.98 8.41
N ARG A 37 10.55 -0.73 8.03
CA ARG A 37 9.52 0.22 7.55
C ARG A 37 8.87 -0.24 6.24
N LEU A 38 9.66 -0.73 5.30
CA LEU A 38 9.18 -1.22 4.01
C LEU A 38 8.26 -2.42 4.19
N LYS A 39 8.62 -3.34 5.09
CA LYS A 39 7.77 -4.48 5.46
C LYS A 39 6.46 -4.05 6.15
N ASP A 40 6.50 -2.97 6.92
CA ASP A 40 5.28 -2.41 7.53
C ASP A 40 4.38 -1.73 6.50
N LEU A 41 4.96 -1.00 5.54
CA LEU A 41 4.25 -0.40 4.41
C LEU A 41 3.59 -1.47 3.54
N GLU A 42 4.32 -2.55 3.18
CA GLU A 42 3.76 -3.70 2.44
C GLU A 42 2.57 -4.31 3.17
N ARG A 43 2.65 -4.48 4.50
CA ARG A 43 1.55 -4.99 5.31
C ARG A 43 0.31 -4.08 5.28
N GLN A 44 0.52 -2.78 5.37
CA GLN A 44 -0.58 -1.79 5.30
C GLN A 44 -1.20 -1.75 3.90
N LEU A 45 -0.39 -1.93 2.85
CA LEU A 45 -0.83 -2.00 1.47
C LEU A 45 -1.71 -3.23 1.24
N ASP A 46 -1.28 -4.41 1.69
CA ASP A 46 -2.06 -5.65 1.61
C ASP A 46 -3.41 -5.50 2.32
N GLU A 47 -3.44 -4.91 3.52
CA GLU A 47 -4.70 -4.67 4.25
C GLU A 47 -5.65 -3.73 3.50
N ALA A 48 -5.11 -2.67 2.89
CA ALA A 48 -5.90 -1.71 2.12
C ALA A 48 -6.42 -2.32 0.80
N VAL A 49 -5.60 -3.12 0.12
CA VAL A 49 -5.99 -3.85 -1.10
C VAL A 49 -7.03 -4.92 -0.77
N ASP A 50 -6.89 -5.66 0.33
CA ASP A 50 -7.89 -6.63 0.79
C ASP A 50 -9.24 -5.99 1.11
N LEU A 51 -9.23 -4.79 1.68
CA LEU A 51 -10.45 -4.02 1.93
C LEU A 51 -11.12 -3.60 0.61
N LEU A 52 -10.31 -3.16 -0.37
CA LEU A 52 -10.80 -2.79 -1.70
C LEU A 52 -11.39 -4.01 -2.43
N HIS A 53 -10.68 -5.13 -2.43
CA HIS A 53 -11.14 -6.39 -3.01
C HIS A 53 -12.42 -6.90 -2.35
N ARG A 54 -12.54 -6.84 -1.02
CA ARG A 54 -13.78 -7.21 -0.32
C ARG A 54 -14.96 -6.35 -0.76
N ARG A 55 -14.75 -5.04 -0.95
CA ARG A 55 -15.78 -4.14 -1.46
C ARG A 55 -16.15 -4.43 -2.92
N GLN A 56 -15.17 -4.72 -3.77
CA GLN A 56 -15.41 -5.09 -5.16
C GLN A 56 -16.14 -6.43 -5.27
N ALA A 57 -15.74 -7.43 -4.48
CA ALA A 57 -16.42 -8.72 -4.44
C ALA A 57 -17.88 -8.54 -4.02
N LEU A 58 -18.16 -7.83 -2.92
CA LEU A 58 -19.55 -7.56 -2.49
C LEU A 58 -20.36 -6.81 -3.55
N SER A 59 -19.75 -5.87 -4.28
CA SER A 59 -20.42 -5.15 -5.36
C SER A 59 -20.62 -5.99 -6.63
N ALA A 60 -19.79 -7.00 -6.87
CA ALA A 60 -19.89 -7.90 -8.02
C ALA A 60 -20.87 -9.07 -7.77
N PHE A 61 -21.17 -9.38 -6.50
CA PHE A 61 -22.14 -10.42 -6.12
C PHE A 61 -23.60 -9.93 -6.08
N ASP A 62 -23.85 -8.61 -6.14
CA ASP A 62 -25.19 -8.01 -6.12
C ASP A 62 -25.79 -7.85 -7.54
N ASP A 63 -25.04 -8.17 -8.59
CA ASP A 63 -25.42 -8.02 -10.01
C ASP A 63 -25.93 -9.33 -10.66
N ASP A 64 -26.57 -10.23 -9.89
CA ASP A 64 -27.25 -11.45 -10.40
C ASP A 64 -28.76 -11.46 -10.09
#